data_AF-A2EV40-F1
#
_entry.id   AF-A2EV40-F1
#
_cell.length_a   1.000
_cell.length_b   1.000
_cell.length_c   1.000
_cell.angle_alpha   90.00
_cell.angle_beta   90.00
_cell.angle_gamma   90.00
#
_symmetry.space_group_name_H-M   'P 1'
#
loop_
_entity.id
_entity.type
_entity.pdbx_description
1 polymer ?
#
loop_
_entity_poly.entity_id
_entity_poly.type
_entity_poly.pdbx_seq_one_letter_code
_entity_poly.pdbx_strand_id
1 'polypeptide(L)'
;MDSLPEAEKETKTSKGKEGRIIERELKNFDYLNCTAWKALRAQFSSGVRHPELLSIASILSRTLDLPEVTRSGKRSFKVLIKWFDDNWDKISSIIRNITLLDANECPISGQREYCELYK
;
A
#
# COMPACT_ATOMS: atom_id res chain seq x y z
N MET A 1 12.36 22.48 32.47
CA MET A 1 11.43 22.96 31.41
C MET A 1 11.29 21.75 30.51
N ASP A 2 10.42 20.83 30.91
CA ASP A 2 10.40 19.47 30.37
C ASP A 2 9.00 19.20 29.84
N SER A 3 8.79 19.61 28.59
CA SER A 3 7.57 19.30 27.85
C SER A 3 7.75 17.92 27.21
N LEU A 4 7.08 16.92 27.78
CA LEU A 4 6.86 15.61 27.17
C LEU A 4 5.93 15.72 25.94
N PRO A 5 6.08 14.85 24.94
CA PRO A 5 5.40 15.00 23.65
C PRO A 5 3.90 14.65 23.71
N GLU A 6 3.13 15.47 23.00
CA GLU A 6 1.69 15.43 22.79
C GLU A 6 1.22 14.03 22.31
N ALA A 7 0.43 13.34 23.12
CA ALA A 7 -0.23 12.11 22.71
C ALA A 7 -1.27 12.39 21.61
N GLU A 8 -1.09 11.76 20.46
CA GLU A 8 -1.97 11.85 19.28
C GLU A 8 -3.41 11.46 19.65
N LYS A 9 -4.34 12.40 19.50
CA LYS A 9 -5.77 12.18 19.73
C LYS A 9 -6.35 11.32 18.61
N GLU A 10 -6.60 10.04 18.89
CA GLU A 10 -7.42 9.17 18.04
C GLU A 10 -8.83 9.75 17.89
N THR A 11 -9.12 10.26 16.70
CA THR A 11 -10.43 10.77 16.32
C THR A 11 -11.40 9.59 16.15
N LYS A 12 -12.22 9.33 17.18
CA LYS A 12 -13.35 8.40 17.12
C LYS A 12 -14.41 8.92 16.15
N THR A 13 -14.23 8.65 14.86
CA THR A 13 -15.25 8.82 13.84
C THR A 13 -16.23 7.65 13.89
N SER A 14 -17.52 7.94 13.84
CA SER A 14 -18.62 6.97 13.87
C SER A 14 -18.54 6.02 12.66
N LYS A 15 -17.92 4.86 12.84
CA LYS A 15 -17.76 3.85 11.77
C LYS A 15 -19.13 3.32 11.32
N GLY A 16 -19.57 3.73 10.13
CA GLY A 16 -20.67 3.09 9.39
C GLY A 16 -20.37 1.61 9.08
N LYS A 17 -21.34 0.89 8.48
CA LYS A 17 -21.25 -0.56 8.18
C LYS A 17 -19.92 -0.96 7.49
N GLU A 18 -19.44 -0.14 6.56
CA GLU A 18 -18.19 -0.36 5.83
C GLU A 18 -16.95 -0.31 6.75
N GLY A 19 -16.92 0.58 7.75
CA GLY A 19 -15.81 0.66 8.71
C GLY A 19 -15.67 -0.60 9.56
N ARG A 20 -16.80 -1.25 9.90
CA ARG A 20 -16.81 -2.53 10.62
C ARG A 20 -16.36 -3.71 9.74
N ILE A 21 -16.64 -3.66 8.44
CA ILE A 21 -16.19 -4.69 7.49
C ILE A 21 -14.67 -4.60 7.32
N ILE A 22 -14.14 -3.39 7.11
CA ILE A 22 -12.70 -3.15 6.98
C ILE A 22 -11.97 -3.60 8.25
N GLU A 23 -12.52 -3.28 9.43
CA GLU A 23 -11.94 -3.70 10.71
C GLU A 23 -11.94 -5.23 10.90
N ARG A 24 -12.99 -5.92 10.43
CA ARG A 24 -13.03 -7.39 10.40
C ARG A 24 -12.08 -8.02 9.39
N GLU A 25 -11.84 -7.38 8.24
CA GLU A 25 -10.85 -7.88 7.29
C GLU A 25 -9.43 -7.63 7.80
N LEU A 26 -9.20 -6.51 8.49
CA LEU A 26 -7.89 -6.17 9.02
C LEU A 26 -7.54 -6.99 10.27
N LYS A 27 -8.46 -7.33 11.19
CA LYS A 27 -8.19 -8.25 12.33
C LYS A 27 -6.85 -7.99 13.07
N ASN A 28 -6.46 -6.73 13.26
CA ASN A 28 -5.15 -6.28 13.81
C ASN A 28 -3.94 -6.28 12.86
N PHE A 29 -4.18 -6.36 11.56
CA PHE A 29 -3.15 -6.20 10.54
C PHE A 29 -2.61 -4.78 10.54
N ASP A 30 -1.32 -4.66 10.87
CA ASP A 30 -0.60 -3.40 10.75
C ASP A 30 0.01 -3.25 9.35
N TYR A 31 -0.74 -2.58 8.50
CA TYR A 31 -0.32 -2.29 7.13
C TYR A 31 0.95 -1.44 7.03
N LEU A 32 1.32 -0.68 8.08
CA LEU A 32 2.55 0.13 8.06
C LEU A 32 3.79 -0.73 8.30
N ASN A 33 3.65 -1.80 9.08
CA ASN A 33 4.76 -2.66 9.48
C ASN A 33 4.85 -3.97 8.71
N CYS A 34 3.92 -4.26 7.80
CA CYS A 34 3.93 -5.49 7.02
C CYS A 34 5.07 -5.53 5.97
N THR A 35 5.46 -6.75 5.60
CA THR A 35 6.57 -7.00 4.66
C THR A 35 6.23 -6.48 3.27
N ALA A 36 5.00 -6.72 2.81
CA ALA A 36 4.56 -6.29 1.50
C ALA A 36 4.63 -4.76 1.34
N TRP A 37 4.15 -3.99 2.32
CA TRP A 37 4.15 -2.53 2.22
C TRP A 37 5.56 -1.94 2.21
N LYS A 38 6.44 -2.46 3.07
CA LYS A 38 7.85 -2.04 3.10
C LYS A 38 8.52 -2.24 1.74
N ALA A 39 8.29 -3.39 1.11
CA ALA A 39 8.84 -3.70 -0.20
C ALA A 39 8.18 -2.89 -1.34
N LEU A 40 6.86 -2.71 -1.31
CA LEU A 40 6.13 -1.86 -2.27
C LEU A 40 6.63 -0.42 -2.21
N ARG A 41 6.81 0.13 -1.00
CA ARG A 41 7.34 1.49 -0.80
C ARG A 41 8.79 1.60 -1.25
N ALA A 42 9.60 0.56 -1.08
CA ALA A 42 10.97 0.54 -1.59
C ALA A 42 11.01 0.47 -3.13
N GLN A 43 10.10 -0.27 -3.75
CA GLN A 43 10.05 -0.45 -5.21
C GLN A 43 9.44 0.74 -5.95
N PHE A 44 8.32 1.27 -5.47
CA PHE A 44 7.53 2.30 -6.15
C PHE A 44 7.67 3.69 -5.52
N SER A 45 8.54 3.80 -4.51
CA SER A 45 8.76 4.98 -3.70
C SER A 45 7.54 5.45 -2.90
N SER A 46 7.68 6.59 -2.20
CA SER A 46 6.63 7.16 -1.34
C SER A 46 5.43 7.70 -2.12
N GLY A 47 5.60 7.95 -3.42
CA GLY A 47 4.58 8.52 -4.30
C GLY A 47 3.53 7.54 -4.80
N VAL A 48 3.66 6.23 -4.53
CA VAL A 48 2.75 5.22 -5.06
C VAL A 48 1.32 5.40 -4.53
N ARG A 49 0.36 5.49 -5.45
CA ARG A 49 -1.04 5.79 -5.15
C ARG A 49 -1.90 4.54 -5.16
N HIS A 50 -3.03 4.61 -4.46
CA HIS A 50 -4.06 3.56 -4.44
C HIS A 50 -4.46 3.03 -5.84
N PRO A 51 -4.80 3.87 -6.84
CA PRO A 51 -5.16 3.36 -8.18
C PRO A 51 -4.02 2.61 -8.88
N GLU A 52 -2.77 3.03 -8.67
CA GLU A 52 -1.59 2.37 -9.25
C GLU A 52 -1.41 0.97 -8.65
N LEU A 53 -1.46 0.86 -7.31
CA LEU A 53 -1.43 -0.43 -6.62
C LEU A 53 -2.61 -1.32 -7.01
N LEU A 54 -3.80 -0.75 -7.20
CA LEU A 54 -4.97 -1.50 -7.60
C LEU A 54 -4.83 -2.08 -9.02
N SER A 55 -4.25 -1.30 -9.94
CA SER A 55 -3.93 -1.77 -11.29
C SER A 55 -2.93 -2.93 -11.23
N ILE A 56 -1.84 -2.77 -10.47
CA ILE A 56 -0.85 -3.83 -10.24
C ILE A 56 -1.53 -5.09 -9.67
N ALA A 57 -2.35 -4.95 -8.62
CA ALA A 57 -3.04 -6.08 -8.01
C ALA A 57 -3.94 -6.82 -8.99
N SER A 58 -4.66 -6.09 -9.86
CA SER A 58 -5.51 -6.69 -10.89
C SER A 58 -4.73 -7.41 -11.98
N ILE A 59 -3.52 -6.95 -12.32
CA ILE A 59 -2.63 -7.64 -13.26
C ILE A 59 -2.06 -8.89 -12.61
N LEU A 60 -1.58 -8.78 -11.38
CA LEU A 60 -1.03 -9.90 -10.61
C LEU A 60 -2.08 -10.99 -10.39
N SER A 61 -3.31 -10.63 -10.06
CA SER A 61 -4.37 -11.62 -9.83
C SER A 61 -4.65 -12.47 -11.07
N ARG A 62 -4.61 -11.85 -12.26
CA ARG A 62 -4.82 -12.55 -13.53
C ARG A 62 -3.59 -13.32 -14.01
N THR A 63 -2.39 -12.80 -13.75
CA THR A 63 -1.13 -13.39 -14.23
C THR A 63 -0.70 -14.59 -13.39
N LEU A 64 -1.00 -14.56 -12.09
CA LEU A 64 -0.58 -15.57 -11.11
C LEU A 64 -1.73 -16.46 -10.60
N ASP A 65 -2.92 -16.33 -11.19
CA ASP A 65 -4.14 -17.02 -10.76
C ASP A 65 -4.39 -16.85 -9.24
N LEU A 66 -4.30 -15.60 -8.77
CA LEU A 66 -4.54 -15.25 -7.36
C LEU A 66 -6.00 -14.83 -7.16
N PRO A 67 -6.52 -14.92 -5.92
CA PRO A 67 -7.85 -14.42 -5.60
C PRO A 67 -8.03 -12.96 -6.03
N GLU A 68 -9.15 -12.65 -6.66
CA GLU A 68 -9.45 -11.26 -7.01
C GLU A 68 -9.51 -10.37 -5.77
N VAL A 69 -9.06 -9.11 -5.93
CA VAL A 69 -9.18 -8.10 -4.88
C VAL A 69 -10.66 -7.91 -4.52
N THR A 70 -10.99 -8.08 -3.24
CA THR A 70 -12.37 -7.91 -2.74
C THR A 70 -12.88 -6.49 -2.98
N ARG A 71 -14.21 -6.30 -3.01
CA ARG A 71 -14.83 -4.97 -3.15
C ARG A 71 -14.32 -3.97 -2.11
N SER A 72 -14.04 -4.43 -0.89
CA SER A 72 -13.44 -3.65 0.19
C SER A 72 -11.98 -3.29 -0.11
N GLY A 73 -11.20 -4.25 -0.60
CA GLY A 73 -9.81 -4.03 -1.05
C GLY A 73 -9.69 -3.03 -2.19
N LYS A 74 -10.64 -3.03 -3.14
CA LYS A 74 -10.67 -2.03 -4.22
C LYS A 74 -10.86 -0.59 -3.72
N ARG A 75 -11.43 -0.40 -2.52
CA ARG A 75 -11.78 0.91 -1.96
C ARG A 75 -10.93 1.35 -0.78
N SER A 76 -10.30 0.41 -0.08
CA SER A 76 -9.53 0.67 1.12
C SER A 76 -8.07 0.32 0.89
N PHE A 77 -7.21 1.33 0.98
CA PHE A 77 -5.77 1.17 0.84
C PHE A 77 -5.21 0.10 1.79
N LYS A 78 -5.61 0.13 3.06
CA LYS A 78 -5.13 -0.81 4.09
C LYS A 78 -5.49 -2.26 3.74
N VAL A 79 -6.70 -2.49 3.23
CA VAL A 79 -7.16 -3.81 2.82
C VAL A 79 -6.46 -4.27 1.54
N LEU A 80 -6.20 -3.35 0.60
CA LEU A 80 -5.41 -3.66 -0.58
C LEU A 80 -4.00 -4.10 -0.20
N ILE A 81 -3.32 -3.38 0.70
CA ILE A 81 -2.01 -3.77 1.22
C ILE A 81 -2.08 -5.13 1.92
N LYS A 82 -3.13 -5.40 2.70
CA LYS A 82 -3.33 -6.72 3.28
C LYS A 82 -3.42 -7.82 2.21
N TRP A 83 -4.13 -7.59 1.10
CA TRP A 83 -4.16 -8.54 0.00
C TRP A 83 -2.78 -8.80 -0.62
N PHE A 84 -1.95 -7.76 -0.75
CA PHE A 84 -0.55 -7.92 -1.16
C PHE A 84 0.25 -8.76 -0.16
N ASP A 85 0.07 -8.53 1.14
CA ASP A 85 0.76 -9.28 2.20
C ASP A 85 0.31 -10.74 2.28
N ASP A 86 -1.01 -10.99 2.20
CA ASP A 86 -1.60 -12.33 2.18
C ASP A 86 -1.10 -13.18 0.99
N ASN A 87 -0.69 -12.55 -0.12
CA ASN A 87 -0.20 -13.21 -1.33
C ASN A 87 1.30 -12.99 -1.57
N TRP A 88 2.05 -12.46 -0.59
CA TRP A 88 3.40 -11.92 -0.77
C TRP A 88 4.38 -12.93 -1.37
N ASP A 89 4.30 -14.19 -0.91
CA ASP A 89 5.18 -15.28 -1.33
C ASP A 89 5.15 -15.50 -2.85
N LYS A 90 3.99 -15.29 -3.48
CA LYS A 90 3.80 -15.48 -4.93
C LYS A 90 4.12 -14.23 -5.75
N ILE A 91 3.90 -13.04 -5.18
CA ILE A 91 4.00 -11.77 -5.93
C ILE A 91 5.36 -11.08 -5.80
N SER A 92 6.11 -11.37 -4.73
CA SER A 92 7.33 -10.63 -4.37
C SER A 92 8.40 -10.64 -5.48
N SER A 93 8.54 -11.75 -6.20
CA SER A 93 9.49 -11.90 -7.32
C SER A 93 9.10 -11.06 -8.52
N ILE A 94 7.80 -10.96 -8.83
CA ILE A 94 7.29 -10.22 -9.99
C ILE A 94 7.26 -8.73 -9.72
N ILE A 95 6.92 -8.31 -8.49
CA ILE A 95 6.86 -6.88 -8.12
C ILE A 95 8.19 -6.17 -8.40
N ARG A 96 9.32 -6.83 -8.18
CA ARG A 96 10.66 -6.28 -8.47
C ARG A 96 10.88 -5.97 -9.95
N ASN A 97 10.15 -6.64 -10.84
CA ASN A 97 10.21 -6.46 -12.29
C ASN A 97 9.15 -5.47 -12.80
N ILE A 98 8.32 -4.91 -11.92
CA ILE A 98 7.33 -3.90 -12.29
C ILE A 98 7.97 -2.52 -12.10
N THR A 99 7.86 -1.70 -13.14
CA THR A 99 8.25 -0.30 -13.13
C THR A 99 7.00 0.55 -13.37
N LEU A 100 6.72 1.47 -12.44
CA LEU A 100 5.69 2.48 -12.66
C LEU A 100 6.26 3.61 -13.50
N LEU A 101 5.49 4.07 -14.47
CA LEU A 101 5.83 5.19 -15.31
C LEU A 101 4.99 6.41 -14.91
N ASP A 102 5.55 7.59 -15.04
CA ASP A 102 4.81 8.84 -14.90
C ASP A 102 4.02 9.18 -16.18
N ALA A 103 3.37 10.34 -16.20
CA ALA A 103 2.56 10.79 -17.33
C ALA A 103 3.38 11.02 -18.63
N ASN A 104 4.71 11.10 -18.53
CA ASN A 104 5.62 11.25 -19.65
C ASN A 104 6.31 9.92 -20.01
N GLU A 105 5.79 8.79 -19.51
CA GLU A 105 6.38 7.45 -19.69
C GLU A 105 7.78 7.29 -19.07
N CYS A 106 8.17 8.19 -18.15
CA CYS A 106 9.43 8.10 -17.44
C CYS A 106 9.31 7.18 -16.21
N PRO A 107 10.26 6.26 -15.98
CA PRO A 107 10.31 5.44 -14.77
C PRO A 107 10.31 6.25 -13.47
N ILE A 108 9.40 5.93 -12.55
CA ILE A 108 9.40 6.46 -11.19
C ILE A 108 10.50 5.72 -10.41
N SER A 109 11.70 6.31 -10.38
CA SER A 109 12.93 5.72 -9.85
C SER A 109 13.33 6.22 -8.45
N GLY A 110 12.52 7.08 -7.83
CA GLY A 110 12.86 7.77 -6.58
C GLY A 110 13.94 8.85 -6.70
N GLN A 111 14.41 9.15 -7.92
CA GLN A 111 15.39 10.23 -8.18
C GLN A 111 14.91 11.60 -7.70
N ARG A 112 13.59 11.86 -7.65
CA ARG A 112 13.04 13.08 -7.07
C ARG A 112 13.44 13.21 -5.59
N GLU A 113 13.26 12.16 -4.80
CA GLU A 113 13.56 12.19 -3.36
C GLU A 113 15.06 12.33 -3.11
N TYR A 114 15.90 11.71 -3.96
CA TYR A 114 17.34 11.91 -3.92
C TYR A 114 17.74 13.37 -4.20
N CYS A 115 17.14 14.02 -5.21
CA CYS A 115 17.41 15.43 -5.52
C CYS A 115 16.93 16.41 -4.44
N GLU A 116 15.94 16.05 -3.63
CA GLU A 116 15.43 16.89 -2.54
C GLU A 116 16.28 16.79 -1.26
N LEU A 117 16.91 15.64 -1.01
CA LEU A 117 17.77 15.41 0.16
C LEU A 117 19.18 16.00 0.04
N TYR A 118 19.67 16.26 -1.17
CA TYR A 118 21.02 16.75 -1.46
C TYR A 118 21.06 18.13 -2.13
N LYS A 119 20.01 18.94 -1.93
CA LYS A 119 20.00 20.38 -2.23
C LYS A 119 20.40 21.18 -1.01
#